data_AF-A0A933MHV5-F1
#
_entry.id   AF-A0A933MHV5-F1
#
_cell.length_a   1.000
_cell.length_b   1.000
_cell.length_c   1.000
_cell.angle_alpha   90.00
_cell.angle_beta   90.00
_cell.angle_gamma   90.00
#
_symmetry.space_group_name_H-M   'P 1'
#
loop_
_entity.id
_entity.type
_entity.pdbx_description
1 polymer ?
#
loop_
_entity_poly.entity_id
_entity_poly.type
_entity_poly.pdbx_seq_one_letter_code
_entity_poly.pdbx_strand_id
1 'polypeptide(L)'
;WDFLFYLTFGLIVTVSVRIAGVLLIFSYLIIPAICAMLLVQGFGRRLIIGWIIGAITSIVGLYASCAFDFPTGASIVCSFGLVLVIVAGAKKLLIRR
;
A
#
# COMPACT_ATOMS: atom_id res chain seq x y z
N TRP A 1 5.82 -1.44 26.62
CA TRP A 1 4.85 -1.52 25.52
C TRP A 1 5.53 -1.45 24.17
N ASP A 2 6.49 -0.55 23.98
CA ASP A 2 7.24 -0.41 22.72
C ASP A 2 8.00 -1.68 22.32
N PHE A 3 8.62 -2.37 23.29
CA PHE A 3 9.31 -3.63 23.03
C PHE A 3 8.37 -4.69 22.45
N LEU A 4 7.20 -4.88 23.07
CA LEU A 4 6.21 -5.86 22.61
C LEU A 4 5.67 -5.50 21.23
N PHE A 5 5.42 -4.21 20.97
CA PHE A 5 4.99 -3.72 19.67
C PHE A 5 6.02 -4.00 18.56
N TYR A 6 7.30 -3.62 18.77
CA TYR A 6 8.35 -3.84 17.78
C TYR A 6 8.65 -5.33 17.58
N LEU A 7 8.59 -6.13 18.65
CA LEU A 7 8.74 -7.59 18.56
C LEU A 7 7.63 -8.20 17.67
N THR A 8 6.37 -7.91 17.95
CA THR A 8 5.23 -8.41 17.18
C THR A 8 5.24 -7.88 15.74
N PHE A 9 5.58 -6.61 15.54
CA PHE A 9 5.71 -6.01 14.21
C PHE A 9 6.81 -6.69 13.38
N GLY A 10 8.00 -6.87 13.96
CA GLY A 10 9.13 -7.56 13.30
C GLY A 10 8.80 -9.00 12.93
N LEU A 11 8.11 -9.74 13.81
CA LEU A 11 7.63 -11.09 13.51
C LEU A 11 6.63 -11.11 12.36
N ILE A 12 5.61 -10.23 12.40
CA ILE A 12 4.61 -10.13 11.32
C ILE A 12 5.27 -9.83 9.98
N VAL A 13 6.20 -8.87 9.95
CA VAL A 13 6.88 -8.47 8.72
C VAL A 13 7.71 -9.64 8.18
N THR A 14 8.47 -10.31 9.05
CA THR A 14 9.32 -11.44 8.64
C THR A 14 8.50 -12.61 8.08
N VAL A 15 7.42 -13.00 8.77
CA VAL A 15 6.53 -14.09 8.33
C VAL A 15 5.83 -13.73 7.02
N SER A 16 5.33 -12.50 6.91
CA SER A 16 4.68 -12.02 5.68
C SER A 16 5.66 -12.07 4.50
N VAL A 17 6.92 -11.64 4.70
CA VAL A 17 7.94 -11.56 3.64
C VAL A 17 8.26 -12.92 3.06
N ARG A 18 8.25 -13.96 3.91
CA ARG A 18 8.44 -15.33 3.44
C ARG A 18 7.30 -15.81 2.54
N ILE A 19 6.07 -15.34 2.76
CA ILE A 19 4.88 -15.78 2.03
C ILE A 19 4.68 -14.99 0.72
N ALA A 20 4.67 -13.66 0.80
CA ALA A 20 4.31 -12.80 -0.33
C ALA A 20 5.52 -12.17 -1.04
N GLY A 21 6.71 -12.25 -0.44
CA GLY A 21 7.94 -11.64 -0.95
C GLY A 21 8.18 -10.22 -0.44
N VAL A 22 9.46 -9.85 -0.33
CA VAL A 22 9.96 -8.56 0.20
C VAL A 22 9.24 -7.36 -0.44
N LEU A 23 9.19 -7.30 -1.77
CA LEU A 23 8.74 -6.12 -2.50
C LEU A 23 7.25 -5.80 -2.26
N LEU A 24 6.42 -6.83 -2.17
CA LEU A 24 4.99 -6.67 -1.98
C LEU A 24 4.70 -6.05 -0.62
N ILE A 25 5.35 -6.52 0.44
CA ILE A 25 5.09 -6.03 1.80
C ILE A 25 5.63 -4.61 1.99
N PHE A 26 6.82 -4.31 1.47
CA PHE A 26 7.29 -2.92 1.48
C PHE A 26 6.33 -1.99 0.73
N SER A 27 5.78 -2.44 -0.40
CA SER A 27 4.77 -1.67 -1.15
C SER A 27 3.50 -1.43 -0.33
N TYR A 28 3.00 -2.46 0.37
CA TYR A 28 1.85 -2.34 1.28
C TYR A 28 2.10 -1.44 2.48
N LEU A 29 3.33 -1.32 2.97
CA LEU A 29 3.67 -0.45 4.09
C LEU A 29 3.86 1.01 3.64
N ILE A 30 4.48 1.22 2.48
CA ILE A 30 4.92 2.55 2.02
C ILE A 30 3.80 3.28 1.27
N ILE A 31 3.15 2.63 0.30
CA ILE A 31 2.27 3.29 -0.67
C ILE A 31 0.96 3.78 -0.05
N PRO A 32 0.18 2.97 0.68
CA PRO A 32 -1.03 3.46 1.33
C PRO A 32 -0.73 4.51 2.39
N ALA A 33 0.42 4.44 3.06
CA ALA A 33 0.87 5.47 3.99
C ALA A 33 1.07 6.80 3.25
N ILE A 34 1.87 6.82 2.16
CA ILE A 34 2.11 8.02 1.34
C ILE A 34 0.79 8.57 0.78
N CYS A 35 -0.07 7.74 0.20
CA CYS A 35 -1.36 8.17 -0.32
C CYS A 35 -2.21 8.82 0.77
N ALA A 36 -2.29 8.22 1.96
CA ALA A 36 -2.99 8.79 3.09
C ALA A 36 -2.38 10.13 3.56
N MET A 37 -1.04 10.24 3.58
CA MET A 37 -0.34 11.49 3.88
C MET A 37 -0.66 12.61 2.87
N LEU A 38 -0.87 12.25 1.61
CA LEU A 38 -1.16 13.19 0.54
C LEU A 38 -2.61 13.70 0.58
N LEU A 39 -3.56 12.85 1.00
CA LEU A 39 -4.99 13.17 0.99
C LEU A 39 -5.48 13.89 2.25
N VAL A 40 -5.03 13.51 3.45
CA VAL A 40 -5.62 14.02 4.69
C VAL A 40 -4.59 14.37 5.76
N GLN A 41 -4.85 15.49 6.45
CA GLN A 41 -4.13 15.89 7.66
C GLN A 41 -4.88 15.39 8.90
N GLY A 42 -4.28 14.43 9.62
CA GLY A 42 -4.83 13.85 10.85
C GLY A 42 -4.48 12.37 11.02
N PHE A 43 -3.96 11.97 12.18
CA PHE A 43 -3.42 10.62 12.43
C PHE A 43 -4.48 9.53 12.24
N GLY A 44 -5.67 9.68 12.85
CA GLY A 44 -6.75 8.69 12.74
C GLY A 44 -7.32 8.56 11.33
N ARG A 45 -7.56 9.68 10.64
CA ARG A 45 -8.08 9.66 9.26
C ARG A 45 -7.06 9.08 8.28
N ARG A 46 -5.75 9.31 8.48
CA ARG A 46 -4.68 8.72 7.65
C ARG A 46 -4.68 7.20 7.74
N LEU A 47 -4.89 6.63 8.93
CA LEU A 47 -4.96 5.17 9.11
C LEU A 47 -6.13 4.56 8.34
N ILE A 48 -7.32 5.14 8.48
CA ILE A 48 -8.54 4.65 7.81
C ILE A 48 -8.38 4.74 6.29
N ILE A 49 -7.89 5.86 5.77
CA ILE A 49 -7.70 6.06 4.32
C ILE A 49 -6.62 5.13 3.79
N GLY A 50 -5.52 4.95 4.52
CA GLY A 50 -4.47 4.00 4.15
C GLY A 50 -5.01 2.57 4.03
N TRP A 51 -5.83 2.14 4.98
CA TRP A 51 -6.50 0.84 4.93
C TRP A 51 -7.42 0.67 3.73
N ILE A 52 -8.28 1.68 3.47
CA ILE A 52 -9.21 1.63 2.34
C ILE A 52 -8.44 1.59 1.01
N ILE A 53 -7.43 2.44 0.84
CA ILE A 53 -6.61 2.47 -0.37
C ILE A 53 -5.87 1.15 -0.54
N GLY A 54 -5.26 0.62 0.53
CA GLY A 54 -4.55 -0.66 0.50
C GLY A 54 -5.48 -1.82 0.11
N ALA A 55 -6.68 -1.89 0.69
CA ALA A 55 -7.66 -2.93 0.39
C ALA A 55 -8.18 -2.85 -1.05
N ILE A 56 -8.55 -1.66 -1.52
CA ILE A 56 -9.04 -1.47 -2.90
C ILE A 56 -7.94 -1.81 -3.90
N THR A 57 -6.72 -1.31 -3.66
CA THR A 57 -5.58 -1.52 -4.57
C THR A 57 -5.16 -2.99 -4.62
N SER A 58 -5.23 -3.69 -3.48
CA SER A 58 -5.04 -5.14 -3.39
C SER A 58 -6.03 -5.89 -4.28
N ILE A 59 -7.31 -5.57 -4.18
CA ILE A 59 -8.37 -6.24 -4.95
C ILE A 59 -8.15 -5.99 -6.44
N VAL A 60 -7.88 -4.74 -6.83
CA VAL A 60 -7.61 -4.37 -8.23
C VAL A 60 -6.35 -5.07 -8.76
N GLY A 61 -5.27 -5.12 -7.97
CA GLY A 61 -4.03 -5.80 -8.33
C GLY A 61 -4.22 -7.30 -8.51
N LEU A 62 -5.01 -7.93 -7.63
CA LEU A 62 -5.33 -9.35 -7.74
C LEU A 62 -6.17 -9.66 -8.99
N TYR A 63 -7.19 -8.84 -9.26
CA TYR A 63 -8.00 -8.95 -10.48
C TYR A 63 -7.14 -8.79 -11.75
N ALA A 64 -6.24 -7.81 -11.76
CA ALA A 64 -5.30 -7.61 -12.86
C ALA A 64 -4.36 -8.82 -13.04
N SER A 65 -3.95 -9.46 -11.94
CA SER A 65 -3.15 -10.68 -11.99
C SER A 65 -3.91 -11.84 -12.63
N CYS A 66 -5.20 -12.02 -12.29
CA CYS A 66 -6.05 -13.05 -12.86
C CYS A 66 -6.33 -12.83 -14.36
N ALA A 67 -6.33 -11.58 -14.82
CA ALA A 67 -6.58 -11.26 -16.23
C ALA A 67 -5.35 -11.46 -17.12
N PHE A 68 -4.14 -11.30 -16.59
CA PHE A 68 -2.90 -11.28 -17.38
C PHE A 68 -1.92 -12.44 -17.06
N ASP A 69 -2.29 -13.40 -16.19
CA ASP A 69 -1.47 -14.56 -15.78
C ASP A 69 -0.06 -14.22 -15.27
N PHE A 70 0.19 -12.97 -14.90
CA PHE A 70 1.48 -12.53 -14.34
C PHE A 70 1.68 -13.01 -12.89
N PRO A 71 2.95 -13.12 -12.42
CA PRO A 71 3.23 -13.40 -11.03
C PRO A 71 2.54 -12.36 -10.13
N THR A 72 1.72 -12.86 -9.21
CA THR A 72 0.84 -12.08 -8.31
C THR A 72 1.59 -11.02 -7.52
N GLY A 73 2.84 -11.33 -7.14
CA GLY A 73 3.71 -10.38 -6.44
C GLY A 73 3.98 -9.11 -7.27
N ALA A 74 4.36 -9.27 -8.54
CA ALA A 74 4.74 -8.16 -9.41
C ALA A 74 3.52 -7.34 -9.87
N SER A 75 2.41 -8.01 -10.20
CA SER A 75 1.17 -7.34 -10.64
C SER A 75 0.59 -6.43 -9.56
N ILE A 76 0.59 -6.88 -8.30
CA ILE A 76 0.15 -6.08 -7.15
C ILE A 76 1.10 -4.90 -6.92
N VAL A 77 2.42 -5.09 -6.97
CA VAL A 77 3.37 -3.98 -6.83
C VAL A 77 3.18 -2.92 -7.92
N CYS A 78 2.96 -3.34 -9.16
CA CYS A 78 2.65 -2.44 -10.28
C CYS A 78 1.33 -1.70 -10.10
N SER A 79 0.27 -2.35 -9.61
CA SER A 79 -1.01 -1.70 -9.36
C SER A 79 -0.90 -0.65 -8.26
N PHE A 80 -0.18 -0.95 -7.18
CA PHE A 80 0.15 0.02 -6.13
C PHE A 80 0.97 1.19 -6.65
N GLY A 81 1.97 0.95 -7.51
CA GLY A 81 2.73 2.00 -8.18
C GLY A 81 1.85 2.94 -9.01
N LEU A 82 0.93 2.37 -9.81
CA LEU A 82 -0.03 3.15 -10.59
C LEU A 82 -0.95 3.99 -9.72
N VAL A 83 -1.49 3.42 -8.64
CA VAL A 83 -2.34 4.16 -7.69
C VAL A 83 -1.57 5.33 -7.06
N LEU A 84 -0.30 5.14 -6.69
CA LEU A 84 0.53 6.21 -6.15
C LEU A 84 0.71 7.35 -7.17
N VAL A 85 1.02 7.02 -8.43
CA VAL A 85 1.17 8.02 -9.50
C VAL A 85 -0.13 8.78 -9.73
N ILE A 86 -1.28 8.10 -9.75
CA ILE A 86 -2.60 8.72 -9.91
C ILE A 86 -2.90 9.66 -8.73
N VAL A 87 -2.68 9.21 -7.49
CA VAL A 87 -2.92 10.02 -6.28
C VAL A 87 -2.00 11.24 -6.23
N ALA A 88 -0.71 11.06 -6.50
CA ALA A 88 0.26 12.15 -6.55
C ALA A 88 -0.07 13.14 -7.67
N GLY A 89 -0.45 12.65 -8.85
CA GLY A 89 -0.90 13.46 -9.98
C GLY A 89 -2.17 14.25 -9.68
N ALA A 90 -3.18 13.61 -9.07
CA ALA A 90 -4.43 14.24 -8.66
C ALA A 90 -4.20 15.35 -7.62
N LYS A 91 -3.35 15.12 -6.62
CA LYS A 91 -2.98 16.15 -5.65
C LYS A 91 -2.21 17.31 -6.31
N LYS A 92 -1.26 17.01 -7.20
CA LYS A 92 -0.52 18.03 -7.95
C LYS A 92 -1.46 18.88 -8.81
N LEU A 93 -2.48 18.27 -9.42
CA LEU A 93 -3.49 18.96 -10.20
C LEU A 93 -4.42 19.83 -9.34
N LEU A 94 -4.80 19.35 -8.14
CA LEU A 94 -5.59 20.09 -7.16
C LEU A 94 -4.86 21.28 -6.55
N ILE A 95 -3.53 21.18 -6.36
CA ILE A 95 -2.69 22.28 -5.85
C ILE A 95 -2.39 23.33 -6.93
N ARG A 96 -2.49 22.95 -8.21
CA ARG A 96 -2.24 23.86 -9.34
C ARG A 96 -3.48 24.64 -9.78
N ARG A 97 -4.64 24.35 -9.19
CA ARG A 97 -5.85 25.21 -9.24
C ARG A 97 -5.90 26.07 -7.99
#